data_AF-A0A951XSA1-F1
#
_entry.id   AF-A0A951XSA1-F1
#
_cell.length_a   1.000
_cell.length_b   1.000
_cell.length_c   1.000
_cell.angle_alpha   90.00
_cell.angle_beta   90.00
_cell.angle_gamma   90.00
#
_symmetry.space_group_name_H-M   'P 1'
#
loop_
_entity.id
_entity.type
_entity.pdbx_description
1 polymer ?
#
loop_
_entity_poly.entity_id
_entity_poly.type
_entity_poly.pdbx_seq_one_letter_code
_entity_poly.pdbx_strand_id
1 'polypeptide(L)'
;MKQSTSDAGVTAENRKTRYLPYLKAQDILHKRINATVEDMVGWVWCGPEDGGLAAYLNANELDPPPRFYFQYGGPDSGLNYMAELLGCWFLASDLEEFSPISRFISGAVLRDRWVPLLGSADAVVNFIATKERESRILPFHPLTGETNISGGDYMPDWTTALFVLSHVKAIEAEEFPADALPNQTSVASATNNETPRDRRIRIASMRKNGMSGAEIGRLEGISVSMANRLAAEGGKILQKQAEQATSLIGQLTSQGVAGKNTKTKTG
;
A
#
# COMPACT_ATOMS: atom_id res chain seq x y z
N MET A 1 -9.47 29.12 -51.29
CA MET A 1 -10.16 27.84 -51.01
C MET A 1 -9.39 27.10 -49.94
N LYS A 2 -9.98 26.95 -48.75
CA LYS A 2 -9.40 26.18 -47.64
C LYS A 2 -9.59 24.70 -47.96
N GLN A 3 -8.51 23.92 -48.04
CA GLN A 3 -8.61 22.46 -48.02
C GLN A 3 -8.52 22.01 -46.56
N SER A 4 -9.65 21.45 -46.12
CA SER A 4 -9.92 20.90 -44.82
C SER A 4 -9.03 19.68 -44.57
N THR A 5 -8.31 19.70 -43.45
CA THR A 5 -7.76 18.51 -42.80
C THR A 5 -8.93 17.64 -42.36
N SER A 6 -9.18 16.53 -43.06
CA SER A 6 -10.06 15.48 -42.55
C SER A 6 -9.26 14.61 -41.60
N ASP A 7 -9.47 14.91 -40.33
CA ASP A 7 -9.35 14.01 -39.19
C ASP A 7 -10.02 12.67 -39.54
N ALA A 8 -9.21 11.67 -39.88
CA ALA A 8 -9.66 10.35 -40.27
C ALA A 8 -9.13 9.32 -39.27
N GLY A 9 -9.96 9.07 -38.25
CA GLY A 9 -10.22 7.73 -37.74
C GLY A 9 -9.04 7.03 -37.05
N VAL A 10 -8.80 7.37 -35.79
CA VAL A 10 -8.35 6.35 -34.84
C VAL A 10 -9.60 5.57 -34.43
N THR A 11 -9.97 4.55 -35.21
CA THR A 11 -10.97 3.57 -34.77
C THR A 11 -10.41 2.77 -33.59
N ALA A 12 -11.29 2.33 -32.69
CA ALA A 12 -10.98 1.54 -31.50
C ALA A 12 -10.31 0.17 -31.77
N GLU A 13 -10.10 -0.18 -33.05
CA GLU A 13 -9.67 -1.48 -33.55
C GLU A 13 -8.15 -1.74 -33.51
N ASN A 14 -7.33 -0.80 -33.01
CA ASN A 14 -5.88 -1.01 -32.96
C ASN A 14 -5.27 -0.94 -31.53
N ARG A 15 -6.08 -1.16 -30.48
CA ARG A 15 -5.53 -1.57 -29.19
C ARG A 15 -5.13 -3.04 -29.32
N LYS A 16 -3.94 -3.31 -29.85
CA LYS A 16 -3.32 -4.63 -29.75
C LYS A 16 -3.39 -5.04 -28.27
N THR A 17 -4.04 -6.16 -27.96
CA THR A 17 -4.20 -6.70 -26.60
C THR A 17 -2.83 -6.71 -25.93
N ARG A 18 -2.61 -5.79 -24.99
CA ARG A 18 -1.29 -5.53 -24.41
C ARG A 18 -1.23 -6.15 -23.02
N TYR A 19 -0.39 -7.17 -22.87
CA TYR A 19 -0.11 -7.77 -21.58
C TYR A 19 1.13 -7.14 -20.94
N LEU A 20 1.08 -6.96 -19.63
CA LEU A 20 2.17 -6.41 -18.82
C LEU A 20 2.61 -7.44 -17.78
N PRO A 21 3.93 -7.64 -17.59
CA PRO A 21 4.43 -8.56 -16.57
C PRO A 21 4.11 -8.02 -15.17
N TYR A 22 4.01 -8.92 -14.19
CA TYR A 22 3.64 -8.64 -12.80
C TYR A 22 4.26 -7.37 -12.22
N LEU A 23 5.58 -7.18 -12.31
CA LEU A 23 6.24 -6.02 -11.69
C LEU A 23 5.77 -4.67 -12.27
N LYS A 24 5.41 -4.63 -13.57
CA LYS A 24 4.82 -3.43 -14.18
C LYS A 24 3.36 -3.25 -13.77
N ALA A 25 2.60 -4.34 -13.71
CA ALA A 25 1.22 -4.32 -13.24
C ALA A 25 1.12 -3.80 -11.81
N GLN A 26 1.98 -4.31 -10.92
CA GLN A 26 2.08 -3.89 -9.53
C GLN A 26 2.46 -2.41 -9.42
N ASP A 27 3.45 -1.93 -10.19
CA ASP A 27 3.82 -0.51 -10.18
C ASP A 27 2.67 0.42 -10.61
N ILE A 28 1.89 0.03 -11.63
CA ILE A 28 0.72 0.79 -12.10
C ILE A 28 -0.35 0.86 -11.00
N LEU A 29 -0.74 -0.28 -10.43
CA LEU A 29 -1.79 -0.34 -9.42
C LEU A 29 -1.33 0.28 -8.10
N HIS A 30 -0.06 0.14 -7.74
CA HIS A 30 0.54 0.83 -6.60
C HIS A 30 0.45 2.35 -6.78
N LYS A 31 0.83 2.89 -7.95
CA LYS A 31 0.75 4.33 -8.20
C LYS A 31 -0.68 4.87 -8.24
N ARG A 32 -1.64 4.09 -8.77
CA ARG A 32 -3.02 4.56 -8.92
C ARG A 32 -3.83 4.44 -7.65
N ILE A 33 -3.73 3.29 -6.97
CA ILE A 33 -4.63 2.92 -5.86
C ILE A 33 -3.86 2.40 -4.64
N ASN A 34 -2.56 2.66 -4.55
CA ASN A 34 -1.69 2.21 -3.47
C ASN A 34 -1.81 0.70 -3.21
N ALA A 35 -1.93 -0.11 -4.28
CA ALA A 35 -1.96 -1.57 -4.17
C ALA A 35 -0.71 -2.10 -3.45
N THR A 36 -0.91 -3.04 -2.53
CA THR A 36 0.17 -3.84 -1.93
C THR A 36 0.39 -5.12 -2.73
N VAL A 37 1.38 -5.92 -2.33
CA VAL A 37 1.59 -7.25 -2.90
C VAL A 37 0.43 -8.18 -2.52
N GLU A 38 -0.01 -8.11 -1.27
CA GLU A 38 -1.14 -8.88 -0.74
C GLU A 38 -2.43 -8.56 -1.50
N ASP A 39 -2.64 -7.30 -1.87
CA ASP A 39 -3.77 -6.91 -2.69
C ASP A 39 -3.76 -7.61 -4.05
N MET A 40 -2.63 -7.60 -4.76
CA MET A 40 -2.51 -8.30 -6.04
C MET A 40 -2.78 -9.79 -5.92
N VAL A 41 -2.23 -10.42 -4.88
CA VAL A 41 -2.42 -11.85 -4.63
C VAL A 41 -3.90 -12.15 -4.38
N GLY A 42 -4.56 -11.37 -3.53
CA GLY A 42 -5.97 -11.54 -3.23
C GLY A 42 -6.86 -11.30 -4.45
N TRP A 43 -6.57 -10.27 -5.25
CA TRP A 43 -7.34 -10.00 -6.47
C TRP A 43 -7.18 -11.10 -7.52
N VAL A 44 -5.99 -11.66 -7.69
CA VAL A 44 -5.79 -12.80 -8.59
C VAL A 44 -6.49 -14.06 -8.07
N TRP A 45 -6.47 -14.27 -6.75
CA TRP A 45 -7.16 -15.40 -6.13
C TRP A 45 -8.68 -15.33 -6.31
N CYS A 46 -9.28 -14.15 -6.13
CA CYS A 46 -10.71 -13.93 -6.38
C CYS A 46 -11.06 -14.09 -7.88
N GLY A 47 -10.21 -13.60 -8.78
CA GLY A 47 -10.51 -13.55 -10.20
C GLY A 47 -11.59 -12.51 -10.56
N PRO A 48 -11.75 -12.14 -11.85
CA PRO A 48 -12.67 -11.09 -12.28
C PRO A 48 -14.14 -11.34 -11.95
N GLU A 49 -14.55 -12.61 -11.89
CA GLU A 49 -15.93 -13.00 -11.58
C GLU A 49 -16.35 -12.54 -10.17
N ASP A 50 -15.40 -12.48 -9.24
CA ASP A 50 -15.59 -12.03 -7.86
C ASP A 50 -14.97 -10.64 -7.60
N GLY A 51 -14.80 -9.83 -8.65
CA GLY A 51 -14.28 -8.46 -8.55
C GLY A 51 -12.76 -8.35 -8.35
N GLY A 52 -12.03 -9.41 -8.69
CA GLY A 52 -10.57 -9.49 -8.73
C GLY A 52 -9.97 -9.23 -10.12
N LEU A 53 -8.76 -9.73 -10.34
CA LEU A 53 -7.98 -9.56 -11.56
C LEU A 53 -7.73 -10.89 -12.27
N ALA A 54 -7.74 -10.87 -13.60
CA ALA A 54 -7.21 -11.98 -14.38
C ALA A 54 -5.68 -11.88 -14.47
N ALA A 55 -5.03 -13.00 -14.24
CA ALA A 55 -3.62 -13.20 -14.53
C ALA A 55 -3.46 -14.25 -15.65
N TYR A 56 -2.37 -14.16 -16.40
CA TYR A 56 -2.13 -14.97 -17.59
C TYR A 56 -0.70 -15.51 -17.61
N LEU A 57 -0.53 -16.69 -18.21
CA LEU A 57 0.75 -17.34 -18.43
C LEU A 57 1.25 -17.09 -19.85
N ASN A 58 2.56 -16.93 -20.01
CA ASN A 58 3.25 -16.92 -21.31
C ASN A 58 2.64 -15.93 -22.35
N ALA A 59 2.17 -14.76 -21.91
CA ALA A 59 1.54 -13.76 -22.79
C ALA A 59 2.50 -13.07 -23.77
N ASN A 60 3.80 -13.32 -23.62
CA ASN A 60 4.83 -12.97 -24.59
C ASN A 60 4.95 -13.98 -25.74
N GLU A 61 4.34 -15.16 -25.62
CA GLU A 61 4.51 -16.30 -26.54
C GLU A 61 3.19 -16.84 -27.09
N LEU A 62 2.10 -16.78 -26.31
CA LEU A 62 0.81 -17.41 -26.64
C LEU A 62 -0.28 -16.36 -26.90
N ASP A 63 -1.15 -16.63 -27.88
CA ASP A 63 -2.30 -15.80 -28.23
C ASP A 63 -3.54 -16.66 -28.55
N PRO A 64 -4.60 -16.65 -27.71
CA PRO A 64 -4.64 -15.96 -26.42
C PRO A 64 -3.76 -16.69 -25.38
N PRO A 65 -3.18 -15.97 -24.41
CA PRO A 65 -2.46 -16.62 -23.32
C PRO A 65 -3.39 -17.40 -22.39
N PRO A 66 -2.97 -18.57 -21.87
CA PRO A 66 -3.73 -19.30 -20.85
C PRO A 66 -3.93 -18.47 -19.58
N ARG A 67 -5.11 -18.59 -18.97
CA ARG A 67 -5.40 -17.96 -17.67
C ARG A 67 -4.67 -18.69 -16.55
N PHE A 68 -4.06 -17.92 -15.66
CA PHE A 68 -3.44 -18.41 -14.44
C PHE A 68 -4.49 -18.62 -13.35
N TYR A 69 -4.31 -19.70 -12.60
CA TYR A 69 -5.00 -19.97 -11.34
C TYR A 69 -3.96 -20.51 -10.38
N PHE A 70 -4.05 -20.13 -9.10
CA PHE A 70 -3.23 -20.77 -8.07
C PHE A 70 -3.56 -22.26 -8.02
N GLN A 71 -2.52 -23.08 -7.99
CA GLN A 71 -2.68 -24.53 -7.88
C GLN A 71 -1.77 -25.05 -6.77
N TYR A 72 -2.32 -25.92 -5.94
CA TYR A 72 -1.51 -26.67 -4.99
C TYR A 72 -0.69 -27.71 -5.75
N GLY A 73 0.61 -27.50 -5.90
CA GLY A 73 1.52 -28.37 -6.65
C GLY A 73 1.97 -29.63 -5.91
N GLY A 74 1.30 -30.01 -4.81
CA GLY A 74 1.64 -31.19 -4.01
C GLY A 74 2.74 -30.94 -2.96
N PRO A 75 3.22 -32.00 -2.27
CA PRO A 75 4.11 -31.90 -1.11
C PRO A 75 5.46 -31.21 -1.37
N ASP A 76 5.92 -31.26 -2.63
CA ASP A 76 7.21 -30.70 -3.06
C ASP A 76 7.09 -29.27 -3.62
N SER A 77 5.86 -28.81 -3.87
CA SER A 77 5.62 -27.42 -4.24
C SER A 77 5.67 -26.58 -2.96
N GLY A 78 6.70 -25.73 -2.85
CA GLY A 78 6.80 -24.82 -1.71
C GLY A 78 5.56 -23.93 -1.60
N LEU A 79 5.25 -23.45 -0.39
CA LEU A 79 4.11 -22.57 -0.12
C LEU A 79 4.31 -21.11 -0.62
N ASN A 80 5.17 -20.91 -1.61
CA ASN A 80 5.58 -19.60 -2.09
C ASN A 80 4.78 -19.18 -3.33
N TYR A 81 3.55 -18.72 -3.11
CA TYR A 81 2.67 -18.19 -4.16
C TYR A 81 3.26 -16.98 -4.91
N MET A 82 4.25 -16.29 -4.35
CA MET A 82 4.89 -15.15 -5.01
C MET A 82 5.73 -15.56 -6.22
N ALA A 83 6.35 -16.75 -6.17
CA ALA A 83 7.12 -17.25 -7.31
C ALA A 83 6.23 -17.46 -8.55
N GLU A 84 5.00 -17.96 -8.33
CA GLU A 84 4.02 -18.15 -9.40
C GLU A 84 3.54 -16.81 -9.98
N LEU A 85 3.23 -15.85 -9.10
CA LEU A 85 2.78 -14.51 -9.50
C LEU A 85 3.83 -13.73 -10.29
N LEU A 86 5.11 -13.88 -9.97
CA LEU A 86 6.20 -13.21 -10.69
C LEU A 86 6.29 -13.64 -12.17
N GLY A 87 5.80 -14.85 -12.50
CA GLY A 87 5.70 -15.34 -13.87
C GLY A 87 4.44 -14.89 -14.62
N CYS A 88 3.51 -14.22 -13.93
CA CYS A 88 2.22 -13.84 -14.50
C CYS A 88 2.25 -12.52 -15.28
N TRP A 89 1.30 -12.43 -16.20
CA TRP A 89 1.03 -11.29 -17.05
C TRP A 89 -0.41 -10.80 -16.85
N PHE A 90 -0.65 -9.52 -17.09
CA PHE A 90 -1.91 -8.84 -16.82
C PHE A 90 -2.32 -7.99 -18.01
N LEU A 91 -3.61 -7.98 -18.33
CA LEU A 91 -4.11 -7.18 -19.44
C LEU A 91 -4.07 -5.68 -19.06
N ALA A 92 -3.45 -4.87 -19.91
CA ALA A 92 -3.24 -3.45 -19.59
C ALA A 92 -4.55 -2.66 -19.41
N SER A 93 -5.59 -2.97 -20.19
CA SER A 93 -6.90 -2.33 -20.04
C SER A 93 -7.55 -2.67 -18.70
N ASP A 94 -7.49 -3.94 -18.29
CA ASP A 94 -8.02 -4.36 -17.00
C ASP A 94 -7.30 -3.60 -15.89
N LEU A 95 -5.96 -3.52 -15.97
CA LEU A 95 -5.19 -2.74 -15.01
C LEU A 95 -5.63 -1.30 -14.98
N GLU A 96 -5.88 -0.61 -16.09
CA GLU A 96 -6.29 0.80 -16.15
C GLU A 96 -7.68 1.05 -15.55
N GLU A 97 -8.62 0.15 -15.79
CA GLU A 97 -10.03 0.28 -15.39
C GLU A 97 -10.32 -0.36 -14.02
N PHE A 98 -9.39 -1.15 -13.48
CA PHE A 98 -9.60 -1.91 -12.25
C PHE A 98 -9.90 -1.02 -11.03
N SER A 99 -11.02 -1.33 -10.39
CA SER A 99 -11.43 -0.77 -9.11
C SER A 99 -11.73 -1.92 -8.14
N PRO A 100 -10.91 -2.14 -7.11
CA PRO A 100 -11.06 -3.30 -6.25
C PRO A 100 -12.30 -3.20 -5.36
N ILE A 101 -13.03 -4.30 -5.22
CA ILE A 101 -14.13 -4.43 -4.25
C ILE A 101 -13.59 -4.66 -2.84
N SER A 102 -12.47 -5.38 -2.74
CA SER A 102 -11.83 -5.77 -1.48
C SER A 102 -10.35 -5.44 -1.47
N ARG A 103 -9.80 -5.18 -0.29
CA ARG A 103 -8.36 -5.03 -0.03
C ARG A 103 -7.93 -6.11 0.94
N PHE A 104 -6.64 -6.44 0.92
CA PHE A 104 -6.12 -7.57 1.67
C PHE A 104 -4.96 -7.17 2.57
N ILE A 105 -4.80 -7.93 3.66
CA ILE A 105 -3.68 -7.83 4.59
C ILE A 105 -3.16 -9.23 4.87
N SER A 106 -1.84 -9.39 5.00
CA SER A 106 -1.25 -10.67 5.35
C SER A 106 -1.43 -10.98 6.83
N GLY A 107 -1.48 -12.27 7.16
CA GLY A 107 -1.54 -12.73 8.54
C GLY A 107 -0.34 -12.25 9.37
N ALA A 108 0.84 -12.15 8.77
CA ALA A 108 2.03 -11.60 9.44
C ALA A 108 1.82 -10.14 9.89
N VAL A 109 1.26 -9.28 9.03
CA VAL A 109 0.95 -7.90 9.40
C VAL A 109 -0.18 -7.86 10.42
N LEU A 110 -1.20 -8.72 10.28
CA LEU A 110 -2.30 -8.81 11.24
C LEU A 110 -1.83 -9.21 12.63
N ARG A 111 -0.92 -10.19 12.71
CA ARG A 111 -0.25 -10.60 13.95
C ARG A 111 0.40 -9.42 14.63
N ASP A 112 1.22 -8.68 13.90
CA ASP A 112 1.96 -7.54 14.45
C ASP A 112 1.01 -6.43 14.94
N ARG A 113 -0.19 -6.31 14.34
CA ARG A 113 -1.24 -5.39 14.79
C ARG A 113 -1.98 -5.86 16.04
N TRP A 114 -2.27 -7.16 16.17
CA TRP A 114 -3.15 -7.68 17.22
C TRP A 114 -2.43 -8.27 18.43
N VAL A 115 -1.16 -8.69 18.31
CA VAL A 115 -0.37 -9.16 19.46
C VAL A 115 -0.31 -8.11 20.58
N PRO A 116 -0.08 -6.80 20.31
CA PRO A 116 -0.10 -5.79 21.37
C PRO A 116 -1.46 -5.64 22.08
N LEU A 117 -2.56 -6.00 21.41
CA LEU A 117 -3.93 -5.87 21.93
C LEU A 117 -4.36 -7.10 22.73
N LEU A 118 -3.92 -8.28 22.30
CA LEU A 118 -4.33 -9.58 22.85
C LEU A 118 -3.27 -10.23 23.75
N GLY A 119 -2.05 -9.68 23.79
CA GLY A 119 -0.96 -10.08 24.68
C GLY A 119 -0.03 -11.16 24.15
N SER A 120 -0.45 -12.02 23.23
CA SER A 120 0.40 -13.08 22.64
C SER A 120 -0.05 -13.51 21.26
N ALA A 121 0.84 -14.20 20.52
CA ALA A 121 0.50 -14.80 19.22
C ALA A 121 -0.55 -15.91 19.35
N ASP A 122 -0.48 -16.73 20.41
CA ASP A 122 -1.47 -17.80 20.66
C ASP A 122 -2.86 -17.21 20.95
N ALA A 123 -2.93 -16.07 21.65
CA ALA A 123 -4.18 -15.35 21.86
C ALA A 123 -4.76 -14.83 20.54
N VAL A 124 -3.91 -14.33 19.62
CA VAL A 124 -4.32 -13.92 18.28
C VAL A 124 -4.88 -15.10 17.48
N VAL A 125 -4.21 -16.25 17.48
CA VAL A 125 -4.68 -17.47 16.79
C VAL A 125 -6.05 -17.89 17.30
N ASN A 126 -6.22 -17.99 18.63
CA ASN A 126 -7.50 -18.35 19.24
C ASN A 126 -8.60 -17.32 18.95
N PHE A 127 -8.24 -16.04 18.89
CA PHE A 127 -9.18 -14.97 18.54
C PHE A 127 -9.62 -15.07 17.07
N ILE A 128 -8.69 -15.26 16.13
CA ILE A 128 -9.01 -15.47 14.70
C ILE A 128 -9.90 -16.70 14.54
N ALA A 129 -9.54 -17.83 15.14
CA ALA A 129 -10.33 -19.06 15.09
C ALA A 129 -11.76 -18.84 15.61
N THR A 130 -11.93 -18.01 16.64
CA THR A 130 -13.24 -17.65 17.18
C THR A 130 -14.03 -16.79 16.18
N LYS A 131 -13.40 -15.75 15.59
CA LYS A 131 -14.05 -14.88 14.61
C LYS A 131 -14.39 -15.61 13.30
N GLU A 132 -13.64 -16.65 12.95
CA GLU A 132 -13.95 -17.52 11.83
C GLU A 132 -15.19 -18.38 12.09
N ARG A 133 -15.32 -18.97 13.29
CA ARG A 133 -16.54 -19.68 13.71
C ARG A 133 -17.77 -18.76 13.76
N GLU A 134 -17.56 -17.48 14.05
CA GLU A 134 -18.60 -16.43 13.97
C GLU A 134 -18.90 -15.99 12.52
N SER A 135 -18.19 -16.52 11.52
CA SER A 135 -18.27 -16.10 10.10
C SER A 135 -17.98 -14.61 9.88
N ARG A 136 -17.18 -13.99 10.75
CA ARG A 136 -16.81 -12.57 10.68
C ARG A 136 -15.47 -12.33 10.01
N ILE A 137 -14.63 -13.35 9.92
CA ILE A 137 -13.36 -13.31 9.20
C ILE A 137 -13.16 -14.65 8.50
N LEU A 138 -12.58 -14.63 7.31
CA LEU A 138 -12.25 -15.84 6.57
C LEU A 138 -10.83 -15.68 6.03
N PRO A 139 -9.82 -16.24 6.71
CA PRO A 139 -8.48 -16.31 6.15
C PRO A 139 -8.45 -17.28 4.98
N PHE A 140 -7.64 -16.98 3.97
CA PHE A 140 -7.34 -17.94 2.91
C PHE A 140 -5.86 -17.88 2.56
N HIS A 141 -5.26 -19.05 2.35
CA HIS A 141 -3.93 -19.12 1.77
C HIS A 141 -4.06 -19.29 0.24
N PRO A 142 -3.36 -18.50 -0.59
CA PRO A 142 -3.60 -18.47 -2.03
C PRO A 142 -3.51 -19.81 -2.75
N LEU A 143 -2.64 -20.72 -2.29
CA LEU A 143 -2.46 -22.04 -2.92
C LEU A 143 -3.44 -23.10 -2.44
N THR A 144 -3.94 -23.01 -1.21
CA THR A 144 -4.70 -24.08 -0.54
C THR A 144 -6.13 -23.70 -0.22
N GLY A 145 -6.48 -22.41 -0.25
CA GLY A 145 -7.76 -21.88 0.21
C GLY A 145 -7.91 -21.88 1.73
N GLU A 146 -7.26 -22.81 2.43
CA GLU A 146 -7.33 -22.99 3.89
C GLU A 146 -6.02 -22.65 4.59
N THR A 147 -6.08 -22.51 5.92
CA THR A 147 -4.94 -22.27 6.80
C THR A 147 -4.89 -23.30 7.91
N ASN A 148 -3.82 -23.33 8.70
CA ASN A 148 -3.74 -24.18 9.89
C ASN A 148 -4.83 -23.91 10.95
N ILE A 149 -5.48 -22.75 10.91
CA ILE A 149 -6.62 -22.43 11.78
C ILE A 149 -7.87 -23.23 11.39
N SER A 150 -8.11 -23.38 10.08
CA SER A 150 -9.36 -23.93 9.55
C SER A 150 -9.23 -25.39 9.11
N GLY A 151 -8.11 -25.75 8.48
CA GLY A 151 -7.85 -27.10 7.96
C GLY A 151 -6.90 -27.94 8.81
N GLY A 152 -6.35 -27.41 9.91
CA GLY A 152 -5.48 -28.12 10.86
C GLY A 152 -3.98 -28.10 10.51
N ASP A 153 -3.16 -28.76 11.33
CA ASP A 153 -1.69 -28.58 11.38
C ASP A 153 -0.92 -28.85 10.07
N TYR A 154 -1.51 -29.55 9.10
CA TYR A 154 -0.89 -29.83 7.80
C TYR A 154 -1.13 -28.72 6.77
N MET A 155 -1.97 -27.75 7.09
CA MET A 155 -2.23 -26.58 6.25
C MET A 155 -1.19 -25.48 6.46
N PRO A 156 -1.04 -24.55 5.52
CA PRO A 156 -0.14 -23.41 5.64
C PRO A 156 -0.40 -22.59 6.90
N ASP A 157 0.69 -22.12 7.50
CA ASP A 157 0.61 -21.25 8.67
C ASP A 157 -0.19 -19.97 8.34
N TRP A 158 -1.14 -19.62 9.20
CA TRP A 158 -2.03 -18.47 8.99
C TRP A 158 -1.30 -17.14 8.78
N THR A 159 -0.05 -17.00 9.25
CA THR A 159 0.73 -15.76 9.01
C THR A 159 1.08 -15.56 7.53
N THR A 160 1.05 -16.62 6.73
CA THR A 160 1.24 -16.59 5.27
C THR A 160 -0.05 -16.37 4.49
N ALA A 161 -1.20 -16.45 5.16
CA ALA A 161 -2.51 -16.28 4.57
C ALA A 161 -2.87 -14.80 4.37
N LEU A 162 -3.95 -14.57 3.61
CA LEU A 162 -4.56 -13.28 3.39
C LEU A 162 -5.88 -13.16 4.13
N PHE A 163 -6.17 -11.93 4.54
CA PHE A 163 -7.39 -11.53 5.23
C PHE A 163 -8.01 -10.35 4.51
N VAL A 164 -9.33 -10.36 4.36
CA VAL A 164 -10.06 -9.20 3.83
C VAL A 164 -9.98 -8.05 4.85
N LEU A 165 -9.41 -6.92 4.42
CA LEU A 165 -9.09 -5.79 5.29
C LEU A 165 -10.35 -5.13 5.89
N SER A 166 -11.47 -5.12 5.17
CA SER A 166 -12.74 -4.59 5.69
C SER A 166 -13.27 -5.40 6.88
N HIS A 167 -13.12 -6.72 6.84
CA HIS A 167 -13.51 -7.61 7.95
C HIS A 167 -12.63 -7.36 9.18
N VAL A 168 -11.32 -7.27 8.98
CA VAL A 168 -10.35 -6.93 10.04
C VAL A 168 -10.73 -5.60 10.69
N LYS A 169 -11.01 -4.56 9.90
CA LYS A 169 -11.38 -3.24 10.42
C LYS A 169 -12.71 -3.25 11.18
N ALA A 170 -13.70 -4.02 10.72
CA ALA A 170 -14.97 -4.15 11.41
C ALA A 170 -14.79 -4.80 12.79
N ILE A 171 -14.02 -5.90 12.85
CA ILE A 171 -13.66 -6.55 14.11
C ILE A 171 -12.90 -5.58 15.02
N GLU A 172 -11.94 -4.84 14.48
CA GLU A 172 -11.16 -3.88 15.25
C GLU A 172 -12.02 -2.78 15.87
N ALA A 173 -13.02 -2.28 15.13
CA ALA A 173 -13.92 -1.23 15.60
C ALA A 173 -14.89 -1.71 16.69
N GLU A 174 -15.27 -3.00 16.67
CA GLU A 174 -16.24 -3.58 17.61
C GLU A 174 -15.59 -4.12 18.88
N GLU A 175 -14.39 -4.69 18.79
CA GLU A 175 -13.79 -5.49 19.87
C GLU A 175 -12.67 -4.76 20.62
N PHE A 176 -12.06 -3.74 20.00
CA PHE A 176 -10.93 -3.02 20.59
C PHE A 176 -11.24 -1.54 20.85
N PRO A 177 -10.77 -0.97 21.97
CA PRO A 177 -10.87 0.47 22.20
C PRO A 177 -10.18 1.25 21.07
N ALA A 178 -10.82 2.32 20.58
CA ALA A 178 -10.26 3.16 19.52
C ALA A 178 -8.85 3.69 19.84
N ASP A 179 -8.59 3.96 21.12
CA ASP A 179 -7.30 4.51 21.61
C ASP A 179 -6.21 3.43 21.79
N ALA A 180 -6.60 2.15 21.82
CA ALA A 180 -5.68 1.03 21.97
C ALA A 180 -5.16 0.53 20.61
N LEU A 181 -5.95 0.75 19.54
CA LEU A 181 -5.52 0.41 18.21
C LEU A 181 -4.24 1.20 17.89
N PRO A 182 -3.16 0.53 17.41
CA PRO A 182 -2.00 1.25 16.95
C PRO A 182 -2.49 2.26 15.92
N ASN A 183 -2.25 3.54 16.23
CA ASN A 183 -2.69 4.71 15.47
C ASN A 183 -2.68 4.32 13.98
N GLN A 184 -3.83 4.39 13.28
CA GLN A 184 -3.88 4.04 11.84
C GLN A 184 -2.84 4.84 11.02
N THR A 185 -2.29 5.89 11.64
CA THR A 185 -1.11 6.67 11.34
C THR A 185 0.24 5.93 11.26
N SER A 186 0.35 4.67 11.67
CA SER A 186 1.63 3.94 11.71
C SER A 186 1.90 3.06 10.48
N VAL A 187 0.90 2.79 9.63
CA VAL A 187 1.14 2.11 8.32
C VAL A 187 0.27 2.67 7.17
N ALA A 188 -0.68 3.58 7.41
CA ALA A 188 -1.59 4.07 6.36
C ALA A 188 -1.84 5.59 6.29
N SER A 189 -1.35 6.43 7.21
CA SER A 189 -1.69 7.87 7.19
C SER A 189 -0.61 8.83 6.71
N ALA A 190 0.31 8.37 5.88
CA ALA A 190 0.85 9.31 4.89
C ALA A 190 1.16 8.60 3.58
N THR A 191 0.14 8.53 2.73
CA THR A 191 0.29 8.51 1.26
C THR A 191 -1.02 8.80 0.51
N ASN A 192 -2.13 9.14 1.18
CA ASN A 192 -3.34 9.49 0.44
C ASN A 192 -3.33 10.90 -0.19
N ASN A 193 -2.28 11.72 -0.02
CA ASN A 193 -2.06 12.99 -0.75
C ASN A 193 -0.62 13.53 -0.61
N GLU A 194 0.35 12.72 -0.19
CA GLU A 194 1.69 13.23 0.12
C GLU A 194 2.49 13.45 -1.16
N THR A 195 2.84 14.71 -1.46
CA THR A 195 3.69 14.98 -2.61
C THR A 195 5.09 14.40 -2.39
N PRO A 196 5.89 14.16 -3.45
CA PRO A 196 7.28 13.76 -3.30
C PRO A 196 8.12 14.71 -2.44
N ARG A 197 7.67 15.97 -2.28
CA ARG A 197 8.28 16.95 -1.37
C ARG A 197 7.93 16.64 0.08
N ASP A 198 6.66 16.41 0.38
CA ASP A 198 6.18 16.16 1.73
C ASP A 198 6.76 14.84 2.28
N ARG A 199 6.87 13.82 1.42
CA ARG A 199 7.50 12.54 1.77
C ARG A 199 8.95 12.69 2.23
N ARG A 200 9.72 13.55 1.54
CA ARG A 200 11.11 13.85 1.94
C ARG A 200 11.15 14.57 3.30
N ILE A 201 10.26 15.52 3.54
CA ILE A 201 10.16 16.26 4.80
C ILE A 201 9.82 15.32 5.96
N ARG A 202 8.90 14.37 5.74
CA ARG A 202 8.55 13.33 6.71
C ARG A 202 9.75 12.44 7.04
N ILE A 203 10.41 11.90 6.03
CA ILE A 203 11.60 11.05 6.20
C ILE A 203 12.74 11.82 6.91
N ALA A 204 12.92 13.11 6.62
CA ALA A 204 13.89 13.95 7.32
C ALA A 204 13.52 14.16 8.80
N SER A 205 12.23 14.32 9.10
CA SER A 205 11.74 14.42 10.48
C SER A 205 11.95 13.11 11.26
N MET A 206 11.71 11.96 10.63
CA MET A 206 12.01 10.65 11.22
C MET A 206 13.48 10.51 11.60
N ARG A 207 14.37 10.95 10.70
CA ARG A 207 15.82 10.96 10.94
C ARG A 207 16.22 11.89 12.08
N LYS A 208 15.62 13.07 12.15
CA LYS A 208 15.84 14.05 13.23
C LYS A 208 15.39 13.52 14.60
N ASN A 209 14.38 12.66 14.62
CA ASN A 209 13.86 11.98 15.81
C ASN A 209 14.66 10.73 16.20
N GLY A 210 15.82 10.49 15.59
CA GLY A 210 16.75 9.43 15.98
C GLY A 210 16.64 8.11 15.22
N MET A 211 15.73 7.99 14.24
CA MET A 211 15.65 6.76 13.44
C MET A 211 16.85 6.59 12.49
N SER A 212 17.40 5.38 12.48
CA SER A 212 18.44 4.96 11.55
C SER A 212 17.90 4.82 10.12
N GLY A 213 18.80 4.80 9.13
CA GLY A 213 18.39 4.69 7.73
C GLY A 213 17.84 3.31 7.41
N ALA A 214 18.25 2.30 8.19
CA ALA A 214 17.75 0.93 8.09
C ALA A 214 16.35 0.78 8.69
N GLU A 215 16.01 1.51 9.75
CA GLU A 215 14.64 1.55 10.30
C GLU A 215 13.71 2.29 9.36
N ILE A 216 14.13 3.44 8.85
CA ILE A 216 13.37 4.21 7.85
C ILE A 216 13.17 3.38 6.58
N GLY A 217 14.22 2.73 6.07
CA GLY A 217 14.13 1.90 4.86
C GLY A 217 13.14 0.74 5.01
N ARG A 218 13.14 0.08 6.17
CA ARG A 218 12.15 -0.95 6.50
C ARG A 218 10.72 -0.40 6.56
N LEU A 219 10.54 0.76 7.18
CA LEU A 219 9.22 1.40 7.34
C LEU A 219 8.68 1.95 6.01
N GLU A 220 9.55 2.42 5.12
CA GLU A 220 9.21 3.06 3.86
C GLU A 220 9.24 2.10 2.65
N GLY A 221 9.63 0.84 2.85
CA GLY A 221 9.80 -0.13 1.76
C GLY A 221 10.87 0.27 0.73
N ILE A 222 11.95 0.93 1.17
CA ILE A 222 13.04 1.43 0.31
C ILE A 222 14.41 1.01 0.83
N SER A 223 15.41 1.01 -0.04
CA SER A 223 16.79 0.73 0.37
C SER A 223 17.33 1.75 1.38
N VAL A 224 18.27 1.33 2.22
CA VAL A 224 18.94 2.20 3.21
C VAL A 224 19.58 3.42 2.54
N SER A 225 20.15 3.23 1.35
CA SER A 225 20.75 4.32 0.56
C SER A 225 19.68 5.32 0.09
N MET A 226 18.53 4.84 -0.35
CA MET A 226 17.40 5.68 -0.74
C MET A 226 16.82 6.43 0.47
N ALA A 227 16.66 5.77 1.62
CA ALA A 227 16.21 6.39 2.86
C ALA A 227 17.13 7.53 3.32
N ASN A 228 18.44 7.28 3.36
CA ASN A 228 19.43 8.29 3.71
C ASN A 228 19.42 9.48 2.74
N ARG A 229 19.25 9.21 1.44
CA ARG A 229 19.17 10.25 0.40
C ARG A 229 17.93 11.13 0.59
N LEU A 230 16.75 10.52 0.78
CA LEU A 230 15.50 11.25 0.97
C LEU A 230 15.51 12.07 2.27
N ALA A 231 16.11 11.54 3.35
CA ALA A 231 16.29 12.27 4.60
C ALA A 231 17.17 13.53 4.42
N ALA A 232 18.26 13.42 3.67
CA ALA A 232 19.13 14.55 3.37
C ALA A 232 18.42 15.60 2.49
N GLU A 233 17.67 15.16 1.47
CA GLU A 233 16.88 16.05 0.61
C GLU A 233 15.79 16.79 1.41
N GLY A 234 15.09 16.10 2.32
CA GLY A 234 14.08 16.71 3.19
C GLY A 234 14.67 17.68 4.22
N GLY A 235 15.84 17.37 4.78
CA GLY A 235 16.54 18.26 5.71
C GLY A 235 16.88 19.62 5.10
N LYS A 236 17.31 19.64 3.83
CA LYS A 236 17.56 20.88 3.08
C LYS A 236 16.30 21.72 2.89
N ILE A 237 15.14 21.07 2.71
CA ILE A 237 13.86 21.76 2.54
C ILE A 237 13.43 22.42 3.86
N LEU A 238 13.55 21.69 4.97
CA LEU A 238 13.25 22.20 6.32
C LEU A 238 14.16 23.37 6.70
N GLN A 239 15.45 23.27 6.38
CA GLN A 239 16.40 24.36 6.61
C GLN A 239 16.03 25.63 5.84
N LYS A 240 15.73 25.49 4.55
CA LYS A 240 15.30 26.63 3.71
C LYS A 240 14.02 27.29 4.22
N GLN A 241 13.07 26.50 4.74
CA GLN A 241 11.84 27.04 5.35
C GLN A 241 12.13 27.78 6.66
N ALA A 242 13.03 27.26 7.50
CA ALA A 242 13.45 27.94 8.73
C ALA A 242 14.13 29.29 8.43
N GLU A 243 15.03 29.33 7.46
CA GLU A 243 15.70 30.56 7.02
C GLU A 243 14.70 31.61 6.48
N GLN A 244 13.71 31.19 5.69
CA GLN A 244 12.64 32.06 5.21
C GLN A 244 11.76 32.59 6.33
N ALA A 245 11.41 31.76 7.32
CA ALA A 245 10.63 32.17 8.48
C ALA A 245 11.39 33.18 9.34
N THR A 246 12.68 32.94 9.60
CA THR A 246 13.55 33.87 10.34
C THR A 246 13.68 35.22 9.61
N SER A 247 13.83 35.21 8.29
CA SER A 247 13.86 36.43 7.48
C SER A 247 12.54 37.21 7.55
N LEU A 248 11.39 36.54 7.51
CA LEU A 248 10.07 37.18 7.57
C LEU A 248 9.81 37.81 8.95
N ILE A 249 10.21 37.12 10.03
CA ILE A 249 10.14 37.65 11.40
C ILE A 249 11.02 38.91 11.52
N GLY A 250 12.24 38.90 10.95
CA GLY A 250 13.11 40.08 10.92
C GLY A 250 12.46 41.29 10.22
N GLN A 251 11.82 41.07 9.08
CA GLN A 251 11.11 42.11 8.33
C GLN A 251 9.90 42.67 9.09
N LEU A 252 9.05 41.81 9.66
CA LEU A 252 7.90 42.24 10.47
C LEU A 252 8.32 43.01 11.72
N THR A 253 9.42 42.60 12.36
CA THR A 253 9.98 43.31 13.53
C THR A 253 10.50 44.70 13.14
N SER A 254 11.10 44.84 11.95
CA SER A 254 11.54 46.16 11.44
C SER A 254 10.38 47.10 11.07
N GLN A 255 9.23 46.55 10.63
CA GLN A 255 8.03 47.32 10.27
C GLN A 255 7.19 47.71 11.50
N GLY A 256 7.16 46.88 12.55
CA GLY A 256 6.43 47.16 13.80
C GLY A 256 7.07 48.27 14.66
N VAL A 257 8.37 48.55 14.48
CA VAL A 257 9.07 49.63 15.18
C VAL A 257 8.75 51.03 14.58
N ALA A 258 8.26 51.09 13.34
CA ALA A 258 7.89 52.37 12.71
C ALA A 258 6.51 52.92 13.13
N GLY A 259 5.68 52.11 13.83
CA GLY A 259 4.28 52.43 14.13
C GLY A 259 3.98 53.06 15.49
N LYS A 260 4.96 53.18 16.40
CA LYS A 260 4.76 53.76 17.75
C LYS A 260 5.59 55.02 17.94
N ASN A 261 5.29 56.07 17.19
CA ASN A 261 5.77 57.41 17.57
C ASN A 261 4.91 58.54 17.02
N THR A 262 3.67 58.69 17.52
CA THR A 262 3.03 60.01 17.49
C THR A 262 2.16 60.27 18.71
N LYS A 263 2.67 61.21 19.52
CA LYS A 263 1.95 62.27 20.26
C LYS A 263 1.19 61.87 21.53
N THR A 264 1.92 61.90 22.64
CA THR A 264 1.48 62.66 23.81
C THR A 264 1.57 64.16 23.49
N LYS A 265 0.44 64.88 23.54
CA LYS A 265 0.43 66.34 23.60
C LYS A 265 -0.46 66.74 24.77
N THR A 266 0.22 67.22 25.81
CA THR A 266 -0.30 67.99 26.93
C THR A 266 -0.98 69.27 26.44
N GLY A 267 -2.06 69.65 27.12
CA GLY A 267 -2.84 70.87 26.92
C GLY A 267 -4.10 70.78 27.76
#